data_AF-U2RER7-F1
#
_entry.id   AF-U2RER7-F1
#
_cell.length_a   1.000
_cell.length_b   1.000
_cell.length_c   1.000
_cell.angle_alpha   90.00
_cell.angle_beta   90.00
_cell.angle_gamma   90.00
#
_symmetry.space_group_name_H-M   'P 1'
#
loop_
_entity.id
_entity.type
_entity.pdbx_description
1 polymer ?
#
loop_
_entity_poly.entity_id
_entity_poly.type
_entity_poly.pdbx_seq_one_letter_code
_entity_poly.pdbx_strand_id
1 'polypeptide(L)'
;MAGNSGKKWIQTGGEKMKKDIVEIYKECGNFHQAVKESGLPTLVAHIKLLSSGVLKIQDKIKYGSESARLGGKAEEYFQKLVPTAVDANKYWQVNNPKYDFMYKNITIDVKFSSCYRSRRSKESKARHWTARCNGSADLYVIFLENEKNRNKEDKLENSYILLIPNGFLHTKENKHFTKSSAFFTDFQVKKEELNSMLDEYAGVLE
;
A
#
# COMPACT_ATOMS: atom_id res chain seq x y z
N MET A 1 -14.11 -50.20 52.38
CA MET A 1 -14.08 -49.81 50.95
C MET A 1 -14.05 -48.30 50.87
N ALA A 2 -13.11 -47.78 50.08
CA ALA A 2 -12.66 -46.40 50.08
C ALA A 2 -13.72 -45.40 49.60
N GLY A 3 -13.69 -44.20 50.17
CA GLY A 3 -14.49 -43.06 49.73
C GLY A 3 -13.97 -42.43 48.44
N ASN A 4 -14.82 -41.65 47.79
CA ASN A 4 -14.36 -40.63 46.85
C ASN A 4 -15.29 -39.42 46.88
N SER A 5 -14.81 -38.37 47.52
CA SER A 5 -15.39 -37.03 47.55
C SER A 5 -15.14 -36.35 46.19
N GLY A 6 -16.24 -36.12 45.46
CA GLY A 6 -16.21 -35.40 44.19
C GLY A 6 -15.70 -33.97 44.38
N LYS A 7 -14.45 -33.73 43.99
CA LYS A 7 -13.88 -32.38 43.87
C LYS A 7 -14.63 -31.61 42.78
N LYS A 8 -15.38 -30.59 43.19
CA LYS A 8 -15.79 -29.48 42.32
C LYS A 8 -14.53 -28.77 41.84
N TRP A 9 -14.27 -28.82 40.53
CA TRP A 9 -13.30 -27.93 39.91
C TRP A 9 -13.95 -26.55 39.76
N ILE A 10 -13.47 -25.60 40.56
CA ILE A 10 -13.75 -24.18 40.36
C ILE A 10 -12.83 -23.75 39.22
N GLN A 11 -13.39 -23.42 38.05
CA GLN A 11 -12.66 -22.72 37.01
C GLN A 11 -12.44 -21.26 37.46
N THR A 12 -11.35 -21.02 38.19
CA THR A 12 -10.77 -19.69 38.35
C THR A 12 -9.82 -19.43 37.19
N GLY A 13 -10.14 -18.46 36.35
CA GLY A 13 -9.22 -18.02 35.29
C GLY A 13 -9.93 -17.18 34.25
N GLY A 14 -10.17 -15.91 34.57
CA GLY A 14 -10.45 -14.92 33.53
C GLY A 14 -9.20 -14.77 32.67
N GLU A 15 -9.13 -15.52 31.57
CA GLU A 15 -8.22 -15.22 30.47
C GLU A 15 -8.62 -13.85 29.94
N LYS A 16 -7.92 -12.79 30.35
CA LYS A 16 -7.92 -11.55 29.59
C LYS A 16 -7.51 -11.96 28.18
N MET A 17 -8.44 -11.91 27.22
CA MET A 17 -8.12 -12.08 25.81
C MET A 17 -6.92 -11.16 25.52
N LYS A 18 -5.78 -11.76 25.20
CA LYS A 18 -4.62 -10.98 24.75
C LYS A 18 -5.07 -10.25 23.48
N LYS A 19 -5.04 -8.91 23.51
CA LYS A 19 -5.35 -8.08 22.33
C LYS A 19 -4.55 -8.58 21.14
N ASP A 20 -5.16 -8.61 19.96
CA ASP A 20 -4.41 -8.97 18.76
C ASP A 20 -3.35 -7.90 18.46
N ILE A 21 -2.20 -8.32 17.93
CA ILE A 21 -1.09 -7.41 17.66
C ILE A 21 -1.48 -6.25 16.73
N VAL A 22 -2.44 -6.46 15.81
CA VAL A 22 -2.96 -5.41 14.92
C VAL A 22 -3.63 -4.31 15.75
N GLU A 23 -4.38 -4.65 16.78
CA GLU A 23 -5.02 -3.67 17.69
C GLU A 23 -3.97 -2.91 18.50
N ILE A 24 -3.02 -3.64 19.08
CA ILE A 24 -1.91 -3.05 19.86
C ILE A 24 -1.11 -2.07 18.99
N TYR A 25 -0.79 -2.45 17.76
CA TYR A 25 -0.05 -1.60 16.83
C TYR A 25 -0.85 -0.37 16.42
N LYS A 26 -2.17 -0.47 16.22
CA LYS A 26 -3.02 0.70 15.94
C LYS A 26 -3.02 1.69 17.10
N GLU A 27 -2.98 1.21 18.34
CA GLU A 27 -2.95 2.04 19.55
C GLU A 27 -1.60 2.74 19.75
N CYS A 28 -0.48 2.01 19.69
CA CYS A 28 0.85 2.58 19.97
C CYS A 28 1.59 3.11 18.73
N GLY A 29 1.23 2.63 17.54
CA GLY A 29 1.89 2.97 16.28
C GLY A 29 3.37 2.60 16.22
N ASN A 30 3.83 1.68 17.07
CA ASN A 30 5.24 1.30 17.20
C ASN A 30 5.40 -0.22 17.12
N PHE A 31 6.16 -0.70 16.13
CA PHE A 31 6.36 -2.12 15.88
C PHE A 31 6.96 -2.88 17.08
N HIS A 32 8.02 -2.33 17.68
CA HIS A 32 8.73 -3.00 18.78
C HIS A 32 7.88 -3.05 20.06
N GLN A 33 7.13 -1.99 20.33
CA GLN A 33 6.18 -1.97 21.45
C GLN A 33 5.06 -2.99 21.22
N ALA A 34 4.49 -3.04 20.01
CA ALA A 34 3.45 -4.02 19.68
C ALA A 34 3.93 -5.48 19.80
N VAL A 35 5.15 -5.79 19.35
CA VAL A 35 5.78 -7.11 19.52
C VAL A 35 5.95 -7.47 21.00
N LYS A 36 6.44 -6.51 21.81
CA LYS A 36 6.66 -6.71 23.24
C LYS A 36 5.35 -6.98 23.97
N GLU A 37 4.31 -6.21 23.69
CA GLU A 37 3.00 -6.32 24.35
C GLU A 37 2.20 -7.53 23.87
N SER A 38 2.31 -7.92 22.59
CA SER A 38 1.62 -9.11 22.07
C SER A 38 2.27 -10.42 22.53
N GLY A 39 3.56 -10.38 22.90
CA GLY A 39 4.36 -11.56 23.24
C GLY A 39 4.59 -12.51 22.05
N LEU A 40 4.40 -12.03 20.81
CA LEU A 40 4.64 -12.83 19.62
C LEU A 40 6.13 -12.79 19.26
N PRO A 41 6.70 -13.87 18.69
CA PRO A 41 7.99 -13.77 18.03
C PRO A 41 7.96 -12.68 16.95
N THR A 42 9.03 -11.87 16.87
CA THR A 42 9.13 -10.73 15.94
C THR A 42 8.77 -11.12 14.50
N LEU A 43 9.16 -12.31 14.04
CA LEU A 43 8.85 -12.79 12.69
C LEU A 43 7.34 -13.02 12.47
N VAL A 44 6.65 -13.59 13.47
CA VAL A 44 5.20 -13.83 13.42
C VAL A 44 4.43 -12.52 13.48
N ALA A 45 4.83 -11.63 14.40
CA ALA A 45 4.33 -10.27 14.50
C ALA A 45 4.44 -9.51 13.19
N HIS A 46 5.61 -9.59 12.55
CA HIS A 46 5.86 -8.97 11.26
C HIS A 46 4.91 -9.47 10.17
N ILE A 47 4.77 -10.80 10.00
CA ILE A 47 3.89 -11.37 8.97
C ILE A 47 2.43 -10.99 9.22
N LYS A 48 1.97 -10.99 10.49
CA LYS A 48 0.61 -10.58 10.85
C LYS A 48 0.35 -9.11 10.50
N LEU A 49 1.21 -8.21 10.95
CA LEU A 49 1.06 -6.77 10.69
C LEU A 49 1.14 -6.45 9.19
N LEU A 50 2.07 -7.08 8.46
CA LEU A 50 2.19 -6.92 7.01
C LEU A 50 0.92 -7.38 6.29
N SER A 51 0.38 -8.55 6.66
CA SER A 51 -0.84 -9.10 6.06
C SER A 51 -2.11 -8.31 6.39
N SER A 52 -2.09 -7.56 7.49
CA SER A 52 -3.22 -6.70 7.89
C SER A 52 -3.31 -5.38 7.13
N GLY A 53 -2.23 -4.94 6.47
CA GLY A 53 -2.16 -3.68 5.73
C GLY A 53 -1.98 -2.42 6.58
N VAL A 54 -1.94 -2.54 7.92
CA VAL A 54 -1.98 -1.37 8.83
C VAL A 54 -0.61 -0.75 9.14
N LEU A 55 0.48 -1.32 8.61
CA LEU A 55 1.83 -0.81 8.88
C LEU A 55 2.00 0.61 8.33
N LYS A 56 2.59 1.50 9.12
CA LYS A 56 2.99 2.84 8.68
C LYS A 56 3.97 2.75 7.52
N ILE A 57 4.01 3.78 6.67
CA ILE A 57 4.90 3.89 5.50
C ILE A 57 6.35 3.52 5.87
N GLN A 58 6.89 4.08 6.96
CA GLN A 58 8.27 3.81 7.39
C GLN A 58 8.50 2.35 7.80
N ASP A 59 7.53 1.72 8.45
CA ASP A 59 7.62 0.31 8.84
C ASP A 59 7.46 -0.61 7.62
N LYS A 60 6.58 -0.27 6.66
CA LYS A 60 6.49 -0.95 5.35
C LYS A 60 7.85 -0.91 4.64
N ILE A 61 8.53 0.24 4.64
CA ILE A 61 9.83 0.42 3.98
C ILE A 61 10.93 -0.38 4.69
N LYS A 62 10.94 -0.39 6.03
CA LYS A 62 12.00 -1.01 6.81
C LYS A 62 11.90 -2.53 6.89
N TYR A 63 10.68 -3.06 6.97
CA TYR A 63 10.45 -4.47 7.27
C TYR A 63 9.71 -5.23 6.14
N GLY A 64 9.01 -4.54 5.24
CA GLY A 64 8.23 -5.18 4.19
C GLY A 64 9.05 -5.96 3.16
N SER A 65 8.36 -6.80 2.36
CA SER A 65 8.94 -7.39 1.15
C SER A 65 9.44 -6.31 0.18
N GLU A 66 10.28 -6.66 -0.79
CA GLU A 66 10.74 -5.67 -1.78
C GLU A 66 9.60 -4.93 -2.48
N SER A 67 8.48 -5.61 -2.77
CA SER A 67 7.29 -4.98 -3.34
C SER A 67 6.59 -4.04 -2.35
N ALA A 68 6.43 -4.44 -1.10
CA ALA A 68 5.84 -3.58 -0.05
C ALA A 68 6.74 -2.36 0.23
N ARG A 69 8.06 -2.54 0.22
CA ARG A 69 9.05 -1.47 0.36
C ARG A 69 8.96 -0.48 -0.79
N LEU A 70 8.87 -0.95 -2.04
CA LEU A 70 8.71 -0.08 -3.20
C LEU A 70 7.36 0.64 -3.20
N GLY A 71 6.28 -0.03 -2.76
CA GLY A 71 4.98 0.60 -2.53
C GLY A 71 5.05 1.71 -1.48
N GLY A 72 5.61 1.44 -0.31
CA GLY A 72 5.79 2.46 0.75
C GLY A 72 6.69 3.61 0.29
N LYS A 73 7.75 3.35 -0.48
CA LYS A 73 8.56 4.42 -1.08
C LYS A 73 7.79 5.26 -2.09
N ALA A 74 6.86 4.67 -2.83
CA ALA A 74 6.01 5.39 -3.77
C ALA A 74 4.98 6.26 -3.05
N GLU A 75 4.39 5.75 -1.97
CA GLU A 75 3.53 6.54 -1.06
C GLU A 75 4.32 7.74 -0.48
N GLU A 76 5.54 7.52 0.00
CA GLU A 76 6.42 8.59 0.50
C GLU A 76 6.78 9.60 -0.60
N TYR A 77 7.09 9.12 -1.81
CA TYR A 77 7.42 9.99 -2.94
C TYR A 77 6.22 10.82 -3.37
N PHE A 78 5.02 10.22 -3.45
CA PHE A 78 3.79 10.94 -3.73
C PHE A 78 3.54 12.05 -2.70
N GLN A 79 3.66 11.76 -1.40
CA GLN A 79 3.49 12.76 -0.34
C GLN A 79 4.50 13.91 -0.47
N LYS A 80 5.73 13.64 -0.95
CA LYS A 80 6.72 14.70 -1.26
C LYS A 80 6.31 15.56 -2.45
N LEU A 81 5.69 14.97 -3.48
CA LEU A 81 5.19 15.70 -4.65
C LEU A 81 3.92 16.50 -4.34
N VAL A 82 3.06 15.97 -3.48
CA VAL A 82 1.74 16.53 -3.14
C VAL A 82 1.64 16.66 -1.60
N PRO A 83 2.32 17.64 -0.98
CA PRO A 83 2.39 17.75 0.48
C PRO A 83 1.05 18.00 1.17
N THR A 84 0.07 18.52 0.43
CA THR A 84 -1.27 18.81 0.92
C THR A 84 -2.21 17.60 0.91
N ALA A 85 -1.81 16.47 0.29
CA ALA A 85 -2.54 15.22 0.41
C ALA A 85 -2.45 14.67 1.83
N VAL A 86 -3.56 14.13 2.33
CA VAL A 86 -3.69 13.58 3.68
C VAL A 86 -3.51 12.06 3.63
N ASP A 87 -2.44 11.55 4.26
CA ASP A 87 -2.19 10.11 4.41
C ASP A 87 -3.30 9.41 5.21
N ALA A 88 -3.93 8.42 4.56
CA ALA A 88 -5.05 7.68 5.11
C ALA A 88 -4.67 6.84 6.35
N ASN A 89 -3.44 6.36 6.42
CA ASN A 89 -2.94 5.57 7.56
C ASN A 89 -2.64 6.45 8.78
N LYS A 90 -2.44 7.76 8.61
CA LYS A 90 -2.11 8.69 9.71
C LYS A 90 -3.34 9.06 10.54
N TYR A 91 -4.52 9.14 9.93
CA TYR A 91 -5.73 9.68 10.57
C TYR A 91 -6.85 8.66 10.80
N TRP A 92 -7.00 7.64 9.94
CA TRP A 92 -8.12 6.68 10.04
C TRP A 92 -7.68 5.40 10.77
N GLN A 93 -7.49 5.51 12.09
CA GLN A 93 -7.02 4.41 12.94
C GLN A 93 -7.98 3.20 13.00
N VAL A 94 -9.25 3.35 12.60
CA VAL A 94 -10.29 2.34 12.88
C VAL A 94 -10.69 1.49 11.66
N ASN A 95 -10.67 2.03 10.42
CA ASN A 95 -11.36 1.38 9.28
C ASN A 95 -10.50 0.82 8.14
N ASN A 96 -9.15 0.88 8.22
CA ASN A 96 -8.25 0.41 7.17
C ASN A 96 -8.71 0.85 5.76
N PRO A 97 -8.67 2.16 5.47
CA PRO A 97 -9.22 2.71 4.24
C PRO A 97 -8.62 1.99 3.02
N LYS A 98 -9.45 1.75 1.99
CA LYS A 98 -9.03 1.05 0.76
C LYS A 98 -8.27 1.96 -0.23
N TYR A 99 -7.73 3.06 0.27
CA TYR A 99 -7.02 4.12 -0.47
C TYR A 99 -5.86 4.62 0.40
N ASP A 100 -4.83 5.17 -0.22
CA ASP A 100 -3.60 5.60 0.46
C ASP A 100 -3.68 7.07 0.91
N PHE A 101 -4.34 7.92 0.12
CA PHE A 101 -4.44 9.36 0.39
C PHE A 101 -5.83 9.93 0.12
N MET A 102 -6.15 11.01 0.82
CA MET A 102 -7.24 11.91 0.47
C MET A 102 -6.66 13.24 0.02
N TYR A 103 -7.14 13.77 -1.09
CA TYR A 103 -6.76 15.08 -1.60
C TYR A 103 -8.04 15.86 -1.86
N LYS A 104 -8.30 16.95 -1.11
CA LYS A 104 -9.62 17.60 -1.10
C LYS A 104 -10.74 16.57 -0.86
N ASN A 105 -11.67 16.40 -1.79
CA ASN A 105 -12.79 15.46 -1.76
C ASN A 105 -12.53 14.15 -2.54
N ILE A 106 -11.33 13.94 -3.10
CA ILE A 106 -11.00 12.73 -3.87
C ILE A 106 -10.15 11.74 -3.07
N THR A 107 -10.44 10.45 -3.25
CA THR A 107 -9.63 9.35 -2.71
C THR A 107 -8.62 8.87 -3.75
N ILE A 108 -7.37 8.64 -3.32
CA ILE A 108 -6.24 8.29 -4.17
C ILE A 108 -5.59 7.00 -3.69
N ASP A 109 -5.36 6.06 -4.61
CA ASP A 109 -4.58 4.84 -4.40
C ASP A 109 -3.25 4.93 -5.16
N VAL A 110 -2.13 4.85 -4.44
CA VAL A 110 -0.78 4.98 -4.99
C VAL A 110 -0.23 3.60 -5.31
N LYS A 111 0.42 3.47 -6.46
CA LYS A 111 1.01 2.21 -6.92
C LYS A 111 2.40 2.43 -7.49
N PHE A 112 3.26 1.45 -7.28
CA PHE A 112 4.53 1.34 -8.00
C PHE A 112 4.54 0.06 -8.82
N SER A 113 5.06 0.15 -10.05
CA SER A 113 5.29 -1.02 -10.89
C SER A 113 6.72 -1.03 -11.42
N SER A 114 7.39 -2.17 -11.26
CA SER A 114 8.72 -2.38 -11.84
C SER A 114 8.62 -2.62 -13.35
N CYS A 115 9.68 -2.28 -14.07
CA CYS A 115 9.75 -2.48 -15.51
C CYS A 115 10.15 -3.92 -15.83
N TYR A 116 9.28 -4.65 -16.53
CA TYR A 116 9.53 -6.04 -16.90
C TYR A 116 9.82 -6.16 -18.40
N ARG A 117 10.80 -7.02 -18.74
CA ARG A 117 11.00 -7.46 -20.12
C ARG A 117 9.93 -8.49 -20.50
N SER A 118 9.43 -8.43 -21.72
CA SER A 118 8.57 -9.51 -22.24
C SER A 118 9.32 -10.83 -22.20
N ARG A 119 8.64 -11.91 -21.78
CA ARG A 119 9.20 -13.26 -21.72
C ARG A 119 9.03 -14.06 -23.02
N ARG A 120 8.40 -13.48 -24.06
CA ARG A 120 8.10 -14.19 -25.31
C ARG A 120 9.35 -14.56 -26.12
N SER A 121 10.42 -13.77 -26.04
CA SER A 121 11.74 -14.11 -26.61
C SER A 121 12.86 -13.45 -25.83
N LYS A 122 14.07 -14.03 -25.87
CA LYS A 122 15.25 -13.48 -25.17
C LYS A 122 15.72 -12.16 -25.78
N GLU A 123 15.45 -11.94 -27.07
CA GLU A 123 15.84 -10.78 -27.86
C GLU A 123 14.81 -9.64 -27.78
N SER A 124 13.63 -9.89 -27.20
CA SER A 124 12.55 -8.91 -27.12
C SER A 124 12.95 -7.67 -26.33
N LYS A 125 12.96 -6.52 -27.02
CA LYS A 125 13.11 -5.20 -26.39
C LYS A 125 11.81 -4.69 -25.78
N ALA A 126 10.69 -5.40 -25.94
CA ALA A 126 9.40 -4.99 -25.36
C ALA A 126 9.48 -4.89 -23.83
N ARG A 127 8.88 -3.83 -23.30
CA ARG A 127 8.76 -3.53 -21.87
C ARG A 127 7.30 -3.41 -21.50
N HIS A 128 6.98 -3.87 -20.30
CA HIS A 128 5.65 -3.75 -19.74
C HIS A 128 5.73 -3.56 -18.23
N TRP A 129 4.64 -3.04 -17.70
CA TRP A 129 4.40 -2.86 -16.27
C TRP A 129 3.06 -3.49 -15.92
N THR A 130 2.91 -3.85 -14.65
CA THR A 130 1.66 -4.37 -14.12
C THR A 130 1.30 -3.69 -12.81
N ALA A 131 0.05 -3.24 -12.67
CA ALA A 131 -0.47 -2.73 -11.40
C ALA A 131 -1.84 -3.34 -11.12
N ARG A 132 -2.04 -3.78 -9.88
CA ARG A 132 -3.35 -4.23 -9.43
C ARG A 132 -4.17 -3.01 -9.04
N CYS A 133 -5.27 -2.78 -9.76
CA CYS A 133 -6.21 -1.70 -9.49
C CYS A 133 -7.57 -2.36 -9.21
N ASN A 134 -7.96 -2.40 -7.92
CA ASN A 134 -9.10 -3.19 -7.43
C ASN A 134 -10.38 -2.38 -7.22
N GLY A 135 -10.38 -1.11 -7.60
CA GLY A 135 -11.58 -0.32 -7.83
C GLY A 135 -12.10 0.52 -6.67
N SER A 136 -11.28 0.79 -5.64
CA SER A 136 -11.77 1.37 -4.38
C SER A 136 -11.48 2.84 -4.14
N ALA A 137 -10.54 3.43 -4.88
CA ALA A 137 -10.28 4.87 -4.86
C ALA A 137 -10.90 5.53 -6.10
N ASP A 138 -11.10 6.84 -6.06
CA ASP A 138 -11.57 7.62 -7.22
C ASP A 138 -10.49 7.70 -8.30
N LEU A 139 -9.23 7.76 -7.87
CA LEU A 139 -8.08 7.99 -8.73
C LEU A 139 -6.90 7.09 -8.35
N TYR A 140 -6.19 6.61 -9.36
CA TYR A 140 -4.95 5.88 -9.19
C TYR A 140 -3.77 6.74 -9.63
N VAL A 141 -2.76 6.86 -8.76
CA VAL A 141 -1.45 7.44 -9.10
C VAL A 141 -0.46 6.30 -9.22
N ILE A 142 -0.03 6.00 -10.44
CA ILE A 142 0.83 4.84 -10.71
C ILE A 142 2.19 5.30 -11.20
N PHE A 143 3.21 5.06 -10.38
CA PHE A 143 4.61 5.24 -10.74
C PHE A 143 5.13 4.00 -11.47
N LEU A 144 5.43 4.13 -12.76
CA LEU A 144 6.01 3.08 -13.59
C LEU A 144 7.52 3.28 -13.68
N GLU A 145 8.31 2.32 -13.19
CA GLU A 145 9.77 2.35 -13.27
C GLU A 145 10.23 2.62 -14.70
N ASN A 146 11.03 3.66 -14.89
CA ASN A 146 11.59 3.97 -16.19
C ASN A 146 12.66 2.93 -16.55
N GLU A 147 12.57 2.37 -17.76
CA GLU A 147 13.48 1.31 -18.18
C GLU A 147 14.95 1.73 -18.29
N LYS A 148 15.22 3.06 -18.25
CA LYS A 148 16.55 3.65 -18.28
C LYS A 148 17.19 3.79 -16.89
N ASN A 149 16.46 3.50 -15.81
CA ASN A 149 16.99 3.59 -14.45
C ASN A 149 18.18 2.63 -14.28
N ARG A 150 19.30 3.15 -13.77
CA ARG A 150 20.58 2.43 -13.70
C ARG A 150 20.87 1.82 -12.34
N ASN A 151 20.33 2.40 -11.27
CA ASN A 151 20.47 1.91 -9.90
C ASN A 151 19.09 1.61 -9.29
N LYS A 152 19.08 1.05 -8.08
CA LYS A 152 17.83 0.72 -7.38
C LYS A 152 17.22 1.94 -6.68
N GLU A 153 18.01 2.96 -6.37
CA GLU A 153 17.55 4.17 -5.69
C GLU A 153 16.70 5.09 -6.60
N ASP A 154 17.07 5.22 -7.88
CA ASP A 154 16.46 6.14 -8.86
C ASP A 154 15.11 5.64 -9.41
N LYS A 155 14.67 4.45 -9.00
CA LYS A 155 13.50 3.76 -9.55
C LYS A 155 12.23 4.62 -9.57
N LEU A 156 12.07 5.50 -8.57
CA LEU A 156 10.93 6.39 -8.40
C LEU A 156 11.14 7.77 -9.00
N GLU A 157 12.31 8.37 -8.83
CA GLU A 157 12.52 9.78 -9.20
C GLU A 157 12.32 10.04 -10.70
N ASN A 158 12.72 9.08 -11.54
CA ASN A 158 12.59 9.17 -12.99
C ASN A 158 11.45 8.33 -13.54
N SER A 159 10.54 7.85 -12.69
CA SER A 159 9.40 7.02 -13.09
C SER A 159 8.42 7.79 -13.97
N TYR A 160 7.73 7.08 -14.86
CA TYR A 160 6.55 7.63 -15.52
C TYR A 160 5.41 7.68 -14.51
N ILE A 161 4.63 8.74 -14.53
CA ILE A 161 3.48 8.91 -13.63
C ILE A 161 2.23 8.78 -14.48
N LEU A 162 1.38 7.80 -14.15
CA LEU A 162 0.04 7.71 -14.72
C LEU A 162 -0.99 8.16 -13.68
N LEU A 163 -1.94 8.98 -14.12
CA LEU A 163 -3.07 9.46 -13.33
C LEU A 163 -4.37 8.91 -13.93
N ILE A 164 -4.87 7.80 -13.39
CA ILE A 164 -5.95 7.03 -14.02
C ILE A 164 -7.22 7.08 -13.16
N PRO A 165 -8.31 7.70 -13.65
CA PRO A 165 -9.59 7.65 -12.97
C PRO A 165 -10.10 6.21 -12.89
N ASN A 166 -10.64 5.85 -11.74
CA ASN A 166 -11.12 4.49 -11.49
C ASN A 166 -12.22 4.06 -12.47
N GLY A 167 -13.00 5.03 -12.99
CA GLY A 167 -13.99 4.79 -14.03
C GLY A 167 -13.45 4.07 -15.27
N PHE A 168 -12.17 4.22 -15.62
CA PHE A 168 -11.55 3.53 -16.75
C PHE A 168 -11.05 2.11 -16.40
N LEU A 169 -11.05 1.75 -15.12
CA LEU A 169 -10.48 0.51 -14.60
C LEU A 169 -11.59 -0.53 -14.38
N HIS A 170 -12.27 -0.90 -15.46
CA HIS A 170 -13.49 -1.75 -15.44
C HIS A 170 -13.32 -3.21 -14.95
N THR A 171 -12.14 -3.63 -14.49
CA THR A 171 -11.92 -5.03 -14.03
C THR A 171 -11.03 -5.06 -12.79
N LYS A 172 -11.36 -5.93 -11.82
CA LYS A 172 -10.57 -6.22 -10.60
C LYS A 172 -9.33 -7.08 -10.91
N GLU A 173 -8.63 -6.76 -11.97
CA GLU A 173 -7.51 -7.55 -12.49
C GLU A 173 -6.23 -6.73 -12.50
N ASN A 174 -5.11 -7.42 -12.71
CA ASN A 174 -3.84 -6.75 -12.94
C ASN A 174 -3.92 -6.04 -14.29
N LYS A 175 -3.76 -4.71 -14.27
CA LYS A 175 -3.67 -3.90 -15.49
C LYS A 175 -2.28 -3.98 -16.05
N HIS A 176 -2.19 -4.16 -17.36
CA HIS A 176 -0.94 -4.22 -18.11
C HIS A 176 -0.73 -2.91 -18.85
N PHE A 177 0.44 -2.29 -18.65
CA PHE A 177 0.81 -1.06 -19.32
C PHE A 177 1.99 -1.31 -20.24
N THR A 178 1.92 -0.74 -21.44
CA THR A 178 3.03 -0.64 -22.39
C THR A 178 3.10 0.80 -22.90
N LYS A 179 4.26 1.24 -23.40
CA LYS A 179 4.40 2.61 -23.96
C LYS A 179 3.48 2.90 -25.14
N SER A 180 2.99 1.86 -25.81
CA SER A 180 2.05 1.96 -26.93
C SER A 180 0.58 1.86 -26.52
N SER A 181 0.30 1.68 -25.23
CA SER A 181 -1.09 1.54 -24.74
C SER A 181 -1.72 2.91 -24.54
N ALA A 182 -3.01 3.03 -24.86
CA ALA A 182 -3.79 4.25 -24.60
C ALA A 182 -3.67 4.69 -23.14
N PHE A 183 -3.63 3.73 -22.20
CA PHE A 183 -3.43 4.06 -20.80
C PHE A 183 -2.12 4.81 -20.52
N PHE A 184 -1.04 4.43 -21.20
CA PHE A 184 0.25 5.08 -21.04
C PHE A 184 0.27 6.44 -21.75
N THR A 185 -0.33 6.55 -22.94
CA THR A 185 -0.28 7.80 -23.70
C THR A 185 -1.21 8.87 -23.15
N ASP A 186 -2.42 8.48 -22.73
CA ASP A 186 -3.51 9.42 -22.49
C ASP A 186 -3.57 9.87 -21.02
N PHE A 187 -3.06 9.03 -20.09
CA PHE A 187 -3.08 9.32 -18.65
C PHE A 187 -1.69 9.61 -18.08
N GLN A 188 -0.66 9.70 -18.91
CA GLN A 188 0.66 10.10 -18.44
C GLN A 188 0.69 11.59 -18.10
N VAL A 189 1.20 11.90 -16.92
CA VAL A 189 1.41 13.27 -16.45
C VAL A 189 2.88 13.50 -16.14
N LYS A 190 3.37 14.73 -16.30
CA LYS A 190 4.70 15.10 -15.81
C LYS A 190 4.65 15.33 -14.30
N LYS A 191 5.81 15.18 -13.65
CA LYS A 191 5.96 15.40 -12.21
C LYS A 191 5.52 16.80 -11.80
N GLU A 192 5.85 17.80 -12.61
CA GLU A 192 5.57 19.21 -12.38
C GLU A 192 4.09 19.55 -12.55
N GLU A 193 3.37 18.75 -13.35
CA GLU A 193 1.95 18.90 -13.68
C GLU A 193 1.04 18.11 -12.73
N LEU A 194 1.59 17.24 -11.88
CA LEU A 194 0.80 16.33 -11.04
C LEU A 194 -0.17 17.07 -10.11
N ASN A 195 0.27 18.16 -9.45
CA ASN A 195 -0.60 18.93 -8.55
C ASN A 195 -1.74 19.63 -9.32
N SER A 196 -1.43 20.29 -10.44
CA SER A 196 -2.45 20.99 -11.22
C SER A 196 -3.48 20.01 -11.79
N MET A 197 -3.06 18.83 -12.25
CA MET A 197 -3.98 17.80 -12.74
C MET A 197 -4.89 17.26 -11.63
N LEU A 198 -4.38 17.12 -10.40
CA LEU A 198 -5.20 16.74 -9.25
C LEU A 198 -6.19 17.85 -8.85
N ASP A 199 -5.76 19.11 -8.91
CA ASP A 199 -6.63 20.26 -8.68
C ASP A 199 -7.78 20.34 -9.69
N GLU A 200 -7.46 20.19 -10.98
CA GLU A 200 -8.45 20.17 -12.07
C GLU A 200 -9.44 19.01 -11.90
N TYR A 201 -8.94 17.80 -11.62
CA TYR A 201 -9.79 16.62 -11.44
C TYR A 201 -10.72 16.77 -10.22
N ALA A 202 -10.22 17.28 -9.10
CA ALA A 202 -11.03 17.52 -7.91
C ALA A 202 -12.09 18.62 -8.14
N GLY A 203 -11.75 19.68 -8.87
CA GLY A 203 -12.67 20.79 -9.17
C GLY A 203 -13.83 20.43 -10.10
N VAL A 204 -13.71 19.36 -10.90
CA VAL A 204 -14.82 18.84 -11.73
C VAL A 204 -15.83 18.04 -10.89
N LEU A 205 -15.44 17.57 -9.72
CA LEU A 205 -16.29 16.78 -8.81
C LEU A 205 -17.00 17.62 -7.75
N GLU A 206 -16.75 18.94 -7.71
CA GLU A 206 -17.50 19.92 -6.91
C GLU A 206 -18.77 20.40 -7.65
#